data_AF-A0A0S8H1Z4-F1
#
_entry.id   AF-A0A0S8H1Z4-F1
#
_cell.length_a   1.000
_cell.length_b   1.000
_cell.length_c   1.000
_cell.angle_alpha   90.00
_cell.angle_beta   90.00
_cell.angle_gamma   90.00
#
_symmetry.space_group_name_H-M   'P 1'
#
loop_
_entity.id
_entity.type
_entity.pdbx_description
1 polymer ?
#
loop_
_entity_poly.entity_id
_entity_poly.type
_entity_poly.pdbx_seq_one_letter_code
_entity_poly.pdbx_strand_id
1 'polypeptide(L)'
;MPIMFAPKPLWTSATLAALAVCLCGCGPSQPAAYQAAPYYLGQQSVQSPELISAYLATVDDLAADDEPAARETELDCCLDLTCGESVMELEGVAAFEATAEQQRRFARGRFDDAGNRRRVSRAIQELSALKVKLPPVSGFLVRRFEAGELQGGRLELAARLLEGHVKDARFAASAHRADFRADQENEVRRALFCYLLRSCQDHPRAKVVFLSEGDIHGRDPCDSLMKCFKGAKLPIRTISQCSPLPAQAGDKATGEPGIILWVRPIKWVETDCVEVEAGRWEHGLGASGTHWRLVHRGGRWVAVEVLGEWVS
;
A
#
# COMPACT_ATOMS: atom_id res chain seq x y z
N MET A 1 13.98 21.74 7.20
CA MET A 1 14.17 20.27 7.07
C MET A 1 12.84 19.61 7.42
N PRO A 2 12.17 18.90 6.50
CA PRO A 2 10.98 18.13 6.87
C PRO A 2 11.44 16.79 7.46
N ILE A 3 10.95 16.49 8.67
CA ILE A 3 11.15 15.21 9.34
C ILE A 3 10.24 14.19 8.66
N MET A 4 10.81 13.28 7.86
CA MET A 4 10.09 12.11 7.35
C MET A 4 9.88 11.12 8.50
N PHE A 5 8.64 10.98 8.97
CA PHE A 5 8.24 9.85 9.79
C PHE A 5 7.94 8.66 8.88
N ALA A 6 8.75 7.61 8.98
CA ALA A 6 8.40 6.31 8.42
C ALA A 6 7.17 5.76 9.19
N PRO A 7 6.14 5.24 8.51
CA PRO A 7 5.02 4.60 9.18
C PRO A 7 5.55 3.33 9.87
N LYS A 8 5.44 3.28 11.21
CA LYS A 8 5.68 2.04 11.96
C LYS A 8 4.60 1.02 11.58
N PRO A 9 4.94 -0.27 11.42
CA PRO A 9 3.94 -1.30 11.20
C PRO A 9 2.96 -1.30 12.38
N LEU A 10 1.66 -1.23 12.07
CA LEU A 10 0.56 -1.14 13.05
C LEU A 10 0.34 -2.41 13.89
N TRP A 11 1.24 -3.38 13.80
CA TRP A 11 1.13 -4.67 14.44
C TRP A 11 2.52 -5.09 14.93
N THR A 12 2.77 -4.93 16.22
CA THR A 12 3.81 -5.72 16.89
C THR A 12 3.21 -7.09 17.19
N SER A 13 4.03 -8.14 17.17
CA SER A 13 3.64 -9.52 17.51
C SER A 13 2.90 -9.60 18.86
N ALA A 14 3.15 -8.62 19.74
CA ALA A 14 2.49 -8.46 21.04
C ALA A 14 0.99 -8.12 20.95
N THR A 15 0.51 -7.41 19.93
CA THR A 15 -0.94 -7.06 19.78
C THR A 15 -1.77 -8.27 19.31
N LEU A 16 -1.18 -9.12 18.45
CA LEU A 16 -1.77 -10.40 18.07
C LEU A 16 -1.70 -11.42 19.21
N ALA A 17 -0.61 -11.41 20.00
CA ALA A 17 -0.49 -12.22 21.20
C ALA A 17 -1.47 -11.77 22.30
N ALA A 18 -1.76 -10.49 22.45
CA ALA A 18 -2.79 -10.00 23.39
C ALA A 18 -4.21 -10.37 22.92
N LEU A 19 -4.50 -10.32 21.62
CA LEU A 19 -5.77 -10.83 21.07
C LEU A 19 -5.89 -12.35 21.24
N ALA A 20 -4.78 -13.09 21.14
CA ALA A 20 -4.74 -14.52 21.43
C ALA A 20 -4.84 -14.81 22.94
N VAL A 21 -4.17 -14.06 23.82
CA VAL A 21 -4.21 -14.23 25.29
C VAL A 21 -5.56 -13.78 25.88
N CYS A 22 -6.21 -12.73 25.34
CA CYS A 22 -7.61 -12.37 25.63
C CYS A 22 -8.61 -13.46 25.17
N LEU A 23 -8.20 -14.33 24.25
CA LEU A 23 -8.94 -15.50 23.79
C LEU A 23 -8.47 -16.80 24.49
N CYS A 24 -7.42 -16.76 25.33
CA CYS A 24 -6.77 -17.93 25.93
C CYS A 24 -6.67 -17.82 27.47
N GLY A 25 -7.69 -17.26 28.12
CA GLY A 25 -7.70 -16.95 29.55
C GLY A 25 -7.11 -18.06 30.45
N CYS A 26 -6.03 -17.73 31.15
CA CYS A 26 -5.45 -18.55 32.22
C CYS A 26 -5.14 -17.69 33.46
N GLY A 27 -5.77 -18.04 34.59
CA GLY A 27 -5.38 -17.67 35.95
C GLY A 27 -5.82 -18.78 36.92
N PRO A 28 -5.05 -19.08 37.99
CA PRO A 28 -5.06 -20.40 38.62
C PRO A 28 -6.17 -20.60 39.66
N SER A 29 -6.66 -21.83 39.74
CA SER A 29 -7.46 -22.36 40.84
C SER A 29 -6.70 -22.30 42.17
N GLN A 30 -7.28 -21.67 43.19
CA GLN A 30 -6.75 -21.69 44.57
C GLN A 30 -6.77 -23.11 45.17
N PRO A 31 -5.85 -23.37 46.10
CA PRO A 31 -6.31 -23.80 47.42
C PRO A 31 -5.70 -23.02 48.59
N ALA A 32 -6.52 -22.90 49.64
CA ALA A 32 -6.24 -22.77 51.08
C ALA A 32 -4.98 -22.03 51.60
N ALA A 33 -5.26 -21.00 52.40
CA ALA A 33 -4.59 -20.54 53.63
C ALA A 33 -3.06 -20.36 53.65
N TYR A 34 -2.59 -19.11 53.80
CA TYR A 34 -1.51 -18.75 54.75
C TYR A 34 -1.52 -17.24 55.08
N GLN A 35 -1.19 -16.92 56.33
CA GLN A 35 -1.24 -15.59 56.95
C GLN A 35 -0.05 -14.67 56.59
N ALA A 36 -0.36 -13.36 56.58
CA ALA A 36 0.41 -12.20 57.06
C ALA A 36 1.80 -11.80 56.48
N ALA A 37 1.77 -10.65 55.78
CA ALA A 37 2.62 -9.44 55.94
C ALA A 37 4.03 -9.39 55.26
N PRO A 38 4.72 -8.21 55.18
CA PRO A 38 4.89 -7.44 53.93
C PRO A 38 6.37 -7.16 53.53
N TYR A 39 6.64 -6.72 52.28
CA TYR A 39 7.63 -5.69 51.82
C TYR A 39 8.18 -5.89 50.38
N TYR A 40 8.05 -4.83 49.57
CA TYR A 40 8.95 -4.16 48.61
C TYR A 40 9.86 -4.87 47.55
N LEU A 41 9.82 -4.24 46.35
CA LEU A 41 10.86 -3.95 45.34
C LEU A 41 11.34 -5.02 44.33
N GLY A 42 11.24 -4.65 43.04
CA GLY A 42 12.29 -4.94 42.04
C GLY A 42 11.80 -5.42 40.67
N GLN A 43 11.61 -4.50 39.73
CA GLN A 43 11.61 -4.82 38.30
C GLN A 43 13.00 -5.35 37.88
N GLN A 44 13.06 -6.53 37.27
CA GLN A 44 14.13 -6.87 36.34
C GLN A 44 13.55 -7.63 35.14
N SER A 45 13.68 -7.02 33.96
CA SER A 45 13.46 -7.67 32.67
C SER A 45 14.68 -8.52 32.34
N VAL A 46 14.51 -9.82 32.13
CA VAL A 46 15.52 -10.68 31.51
C VAL A 46 14.99 -11.08 30.14
N GLN A 47 15.55 -10.49 29.08
CA GLN A 47 15.46 -11.02 27.72
C GLN A 47 16.67 -11.92 27.51
N SER A 48 16.49 -13.25 27.55
CA SER A 48 17.48 -14.19 27.03
C SER A 48 17.09 -14.60 25.59
N PRO A 49 17.95 -14.33 24.58
CA PRO A 49 17.78 -14.81 23.21
C PRO A 49 17.72 -16.34 23.07
N GLU A 50 18.19 -17.08 24.08
CA GLU A 50 18.25 -18.55 24.07
C GLU A 50 16.85 -19.16 24.21
N LEU A 51 15.93 -18.50 24.91
CA LEU A 51 14.52 -18.89 25.00
C LEU A 51 13.76 -18.67 23.68
N ILE A 52 14.15 -17.67 22.90
CA ILE A 52 13.54 -17.37 21.60
C ILE A 52 14.00 -18.39 20.55
N SER A 53 15.28 -18.81 20.57
CA SER A 53 15.75 -19.90 19.72
C SER A 53 15.15 -21.26 20.09
N ALA A 54 14.99 -21.56 21.39
CA ALA A 54 14.32 -22.78 21.83
C ALA A 54 12.83 -22.83 21.45
N TYR A 55 12.15 -21.69 21.46
CA TYR A 55 10.75 -21.55 21.04
C TYR A 55 10.56 -21.65 19.52
N LEU A 56 11.48 -21.10 18.72
CA LEU A 56 11.41 -21.21 17.26
C LEU A 56 11.76 -22.61 16.76
N ALA A 57 12.70 -23.30 17.42
CA ALA A 57 13.01 -24.70 17.11
C ALA A 57 11.83 -25.65 17.41
N THR A 58 11.02 -25.37 18.44
CA THR A 58 9.81 -26.16 18.73
C THR A 58 8.67 -25.88 17.76
N VAL A 59 8.62 -24.70 17.14
CA VAL A 59 7.60 -24.35 16.14
C VAL A 59 7.90 -24.97 14.77
N ASP A 60 9.19 -25.11 14.40
CA ASP A 60 9.60 -25.78 13.16
C ASP A 60 9.44 -27.32 13.24
N ASP A 61 9.67 -27.94 14.41
CA ASP A 61 9.41 -29.38 14.60
C ASP A 61 7.90 -29.71 14.64
N LEU A 62 7.02 -28.77 15.05
CA LEU A 62 5.56 -28.92 15.04
C LEU A 62 4.91 -28.67 13.66
N ALA A 63 5.70 -28.31 12.65
CA ALA A 63 5.24 -28.14 11.27
C ALA A 63 5.39 -29.41 10.42
N ALA A 64 6.00 -30.48 10.96
CA ALA A 64 6.39 -31.67 10.20
C ALA A 64 5.40 -32.85 10.23
N ASP A 65 4.39 -32.86 11.12
CA ASP A 65 3.43 -33.97 11.22
C ASP A 65 1.98 -33.55 10.89
N ASP A 66 1.40 -34.28 9.94
CA ASP A 66 0.03 -34.17 9.43
C ASP A 66 -1.00 -34.70 10.47
N GLU A 67 -1.57 -33.85 11.32
CA GLU A 67 -2.92 -34.09 11.86
C GLU A 67 -3.72 -32.78 12.12
N PRO A 68 -4.67 -32.43 11.24
CA PRO A 68 -5.51 -31.22 11.38
C PRO A 68 -6.59 -31.33 12.47
N ALA A 69 -6.97 -32.54 12.91
CA ALA A 69 -8.07 -32.75 13.84
C ALA A 69 -7.72 -32.42 15.32
N ALA A 70 -6.46 -32.62 15.73
CA ALA A 70 -6.01 -32.27 17.07
C ALA A 70 -5.99 -30.74 17.31
N ARG A 71 -5.68 -29.96 16.26
CA ARG A 71 -5.65 -28.48 16.31
C ARG A 71 -7.03 -27.84 16.41
N GLU A 72 -8.08 -28.46 15.85
CA GLU A 72 -9.46 -27.94 15.97
C GLU A 72 -10.04 -28.22 17.37
N THR A 73 -9.70 -29.37 17.97
CA THR A 73 -10.18 -29.75 19.30
C THR A 73 -9.58 -28.86 20.41
N GLU A 74 -8.33 -28.43 20.25
CA GLU A 74 -7.65 -27.50 21.19
C GLU A 74 -8.20 -26.06 21.09
N LEU A 75 -8.70 -25.64 19.91
CA LEU A 75 -9.42 -24.38 19.73
C LEU A 75 -10.86 -24.44 20.24
N ASP A 76 -11.52 -25.60 20.18
CA ASP A 76 -12.91 -25.78 20.63
C ASP A 76 -13.06 -25.87 22.17
N CYS A 77 -12.10 -26.48 22.88
CA CYS A 77 -12.17 -26.58 24.36
C CYS A 77 -11.97 -25.25 25.10
N CYS A 78 -11.40 -24.21 24.47
CA CYS A 78 -11.08 -22.94 25.12
C CYS A 78 -12.25 -21.94 25.19
N LEU A 79 -13.42 -22.24 24.60
CA LEU A 79 -14.46 -21.23 24.30
C LEU A 79 -15.73 -21.24 25.17
N ASP A 80 -15.85 -22.07 26.22
CA ASP A 80 -17.16 -22.37 26.85
C ASP A 80 -17.44 -21.80 28.28
N LEU A 81 -16.59 -20.97 28.89
CA LEU A 81 -16.89 -20.39 30.23
C LEU A 81 -16.72 -18.86 30.35
N THR A 82 -17.86 -18.18 30.53
CA THR A 82 -18.15 -16.84 31.10
C THR A 82 -17.56 -15.57 30.44
N CYS A 83 -18.44 -14.87 29.71
CA CYS A 83 -18.24 -13.66 28.89
C CYS A 83 -18.05 -12.32 29.66
N GLY A 84 -17.65 -12.34 30.95
CA GLY A 84 -17.71 -11.16 31.83
C GLY A 84 -16.47 -10.26 31.85
N GLU A 85 -15.26 -10.84 31.72
CA GLU A 85 -14.00 -10.13 32.03
C GLU A 85 -13.21 -9.70 30.78
N SER A 86 -13.44 -10.32 29.62
CA SER A 86 -12.75 -10.03 28.35
C SER A 86 -13.12 -8.68 27.71
N VAL A 87 -14.14 -7.98 28.24
CA VAL A 87 -14.62 -6.69 27.69
C VAL A 87 -13.66 -5.54 28.01
N MET A 88 -12.91 -5.62 29.13
CA MET A 88 -12.01 -4.53 29.54
C MET A 88 -10.67 -4.54 28.79
N GLU A 89 -10.23 -5.67 28.24
CA GLU A 89 -8.93 -5.78 27.55
C GLU A 89 -9.02 -5.39 26.06
N LEU A 90 -10.20 -5.48 25.44
CA LEU A 90 -10.44 -4.98 24.08
C LEU A 90 -10.48 -3.44 23.99
N GLU A 91 -10.64 -2.73 25.13
CA GLU A 91 -10.56 -1.26 25.17
C GLU A 91 -9.15 -0.73 24.85
N GLY A 92 -8.11 -1.57 25.00
CA GLY A 92 -6.73 -1.22 24.69
C GLY A 92 -6.32 -1.41 23.22
N VAL A 93 -7.13 -2.11 22.41
CA VAL A 93 -6.89 -2.24 20.97
C VAL A 93 -7.41 -0.97 20.29
N ALA A 94 -6.51 0.00 20.11
CA ALA A 94 -6.78 1.33 19.52
C ALA A 94 -7.43 1.33 18.12
N ALA A 95 -7.75 0.16 17.54
CA ALA A 95 -8.37 0.01 16.22
C ALA A 95 -9.91 -0.04 16.24
N PHE A 96 -10.56 -0.03 17.41
CA PHE A 96 -12.02 -0.06 17.50
C PHE A 96 -12.58 1.24 18.08
N GLU A 97 -12.76 2.26 17.23
CA GLU A 97 -13.66 3.37 17.55
C GLU A 97 -15.13 2.87 17.52
N ALA A 98 -15.54 2.21 18.60
CA ALA A 98 -16.94 1.93 18.83
C ALA A 98 -17.66 3.24 19.17
N THR A 99 -18.80 3.51 18.54
CA THR A 99 -19.63 4.65 18.98
C THR A 99 -20.10 4.40 20.41
N ALA A 100 -20.34 5.48 21.17
CA ALA A 100 -20.86 5.36 22.54
C ALA A 100 -22.14 4.51 22.63
N GLU A 101 -22.96 4.53 21.57
CA GLU A 101 -24.16 3.68 21.49
C GLU A 101 -23.83 2.20 21.29
N GLN A 102 -22.80 1.88 20.50
CA GLN A 102 -22.35 0.51 20.31
C GLN A 102 -21.76 -0.07 21.60
N GLN A 103 -20.96 0.71 22.33
CA GLN A 103 -20.44 0.32 23.65
C GLN A 103 -21.59 0.04 24.63
N ARG A 104 -22.61 0.91 24.67
CA ARG A 104 -23.82 0.70 25.48
C ARG A 104 -24.60 -0.55 25.08
N ARG A 105 -24.72 -0.85 23.79
CA ARG A 105 -25.40 -2.06 23.31
C ARG A 105 -24.62 -3.32 23.68
N PHE A 106 -23.30 -3.27 23.57
CA PHE A 106 -22.40 -4.35 23.97
C PHE A 106 -22.54 -4.64 25.47
N ALA A 107 -22.49 -3.59 26.31
CA ALA A 107 -22.67 -3.69 27.76
C ALA A 107 -24.07 -4.22 28.17
N ARG A 108 -25.08 -4.05 27.32
CA ARG A 108 -26.45 -4.56 27.54
C ARG A 108 -26.72 -5.92 26.90
N GLY A 109 -25.74 -6.53 26.22
CA GLY A 109 -25.92 -7.78 25.48
C GLY A 109 -26.92 -7.71 24.31
N ARG A 110 -27.22 -6.52 23.79
CA ARG A 110 -28.24 -6.32 22.73
C ARG A 110 -27.60 -6.18 21.35
N PHE A 111 -27.39 -7.32 20.70
CA PHE A 111 -26.78 -7.41 19.37
C PHE A 111 -27.83 -7.51 18.26
N ASP A 112 -27.58 -6.82 17.14
CA ASP A 112 -28.40 -6.96 15.92
C ASP A 112 -27.79 -8.05 15.06
N ASP A 113 -28.09 -9.30 15.40
CA ASP A 113 -27.50 -10.45 14.71
C ASP A 113 -27.88 -10.46 13.22
N ALA A 114 -29.10 -10.06 12.87
CA ALA A 114 -29.52 -9.97 11.48
C ALA A 114 -28.70 -8.93 10.70
N GLY A 115 -28.48 -7.75 11.27
CA GLY A 115 -27.60 -6.73 10.72
C GLY A 115 -26.16 -7.17 10.61
N ASN A 116 -25.63 -7.81 11.64
CA ASN A 116 -24.24 -8.26 11.68
C ASN A 116 -23.97 -9.42 10.71
N ARG A 117 -24.94 -10.34 10.51
CA ARG A 117 -24.83 -11.36 9.46
C ARG A 117 -24.71 -10.72 8.08
N ARG A 118 -25.52 -9.70 7.77
CA ARG A 118 -25.41 -8.96 6.49
C ARG A 118 -24.04 -8.29 6.33
N ARG A 119 -23.49 -7.70 7.41
CA ARG A 119 -22.17 -7.07 7.41
C ARG A 119 -21.06 -8.08 7.15
N VAL A 120 -21.05 -9.21 7.85
CA VAL A 120 -20.09 -10.30 7.64
C VAL A 120 -20.17 -10.84 6.21
N SER A 121 -21.37 -11.17 5.71
CA SER A 121 -21.54 -11.66 4.33
C SER A 121 -21.00 -10.68 3.29
N ARG A 122 -21.27 -9.38 3.46
CA ARG A 122 -20.75 -8.34 2.56
C ARG A 122 -19.22 -8.29 2.62
N ALA A 123 -18.64 -8.28 3.81
CA ALA A 123 -17.19 -8.22 3.97
C ALA A 123 -16.49 -9.43 3.33
N ILE A 124 -17.05 -10.63 3.47
CA ILE A 124 -16.54 -11.85 2.80
C ILE A 124 -16.60 -11.71 1.28
N GLN A 125 -17.73 -11.28 0.73
CA GLN A 125 -17.88 -11.06 -0.72
C GLN A 125 -16.85 -10.07 -1.26
N GLU A 126 -16.63 -8.97 -0.54
CA GLU A 126 -15.67 -7.95 -0.94
C GLU A 126 -14.21 -8.44 -0.87
N LEU A 127 -13.83 -9.14 0.21
CA LEU A 127 -12.49 -9.72 0.35
C LEU A 127 -12.22 -10.76 -0.75
N SER A 128 -13.23 -11.56 -1.10
CA SER A 128 -13.16 -12.50 -2.22
C SER A 128 -13.00 -11.77 -3.57
N ALA A 129 -13.74 -10.68 -3.79
CA ALA A 129 -13.64 -9.89 -5.03
C ALA A 129 -12.26 -9.23 -5.19
N LEU A 130 -11.65 -8.80 -4.08
CA LEU A 130 -10.28 -8.27 -4.04
C LEU A 130 -9.20 -9.34 -4.18
N LYS A 131 -9.56 -10.64 -4.15
CA LYS A 131 -8.65 -11.80 -4.24
C LYS A 131 -7.53 -11.76 -3.19
N VAL A 132 -7.82 -11.24 -2.00
CA VAL A 132 -6.84 -11.15 -0.91
C VAL A 132 -6.83 -12.45 -0.11
N LYS A 133 -5.62 -12.97 0.16
CA LYS A 133 -5.47 -14.11 1.07
C LYS A 133 -5.85 -13.67 2.49
N LEU A 134 -6.89 -14.31 3.05
CA LEU A 134 -7.35 -13.99 4.40
C LEU A 134 -6.29 -14.38 5.44
N PRO A 135 -6.04 -13.53 6.46
CA PRO A 135 -5.29 -13.93 7.64
C PRO A 135 -5.97 -15.15 8.33
N PRO A 136 -5.20 -16.03 9.00
CA PRO A 136 -5.75 -17.25 9.62
C PRO A 136 -6.95 -16.99 10.54
N VAL A 137 -6.90 -15.91 11.34
CA VAL A 137 -8.00 -15.51 12.23
C VAL A 137 -9.27 -15.17 11.46
N SER A 138 -9.18 -14.49 10.31
CA SER A 138 -10.34 -14.22 9.47
C SER A 138 -10.85 -15.46 8.78
N GLY A 139 -9.96 -16.34 8.30
CA GLY A 139 -10.37 -17.62 7.75
C GLY A 139 -11.17 -18.46 8.76
N PHE A 140 -10.74 -18.47 10.03
CA PHE A 140 -11.47 -19.10 11.12
C PHE A 140 -12.86 -18.47 11.33
N LEU A 141 -12.93 -17.13 11.43
CA LEU A 141 -14.20 -16.42 11.61
C LEU A 141 -15.18 -16.66 10.44
N VAL A 142 -14.68 -16.75 9.21
CA VAL A 142 -15.50 -17.07 8.03
C VAL A 142 -16.07 -18.48 8.13
N ARG A 143 -15.26 -19.50 8.48
CA ARG A 143 -15.77 -20.87 8.65
C ARG A 143 -16.85 -20.96 9.74
N ARG A 144 -16.62 -20.33 10.89
CA ARG A 144 -17.59 -20.29 12.00
C ARG A 144 -18.87 -19.53 11.63
N PHE A 145 -18.75 -18.48 10.84
CA PHE A 145 -19.89 -17.75 10.29
C PHE A 145 -20.73 -18.63 9.35
N GLU A 146 -20.07 -19.33 8.43
CA GLU A 146 -20.70 -20.25 7.46
C GLU A 146 -21.38 -21.44 8.15
N ALA A 147 -20.79 -21.94 9.25
CA ALA A 147 -21.39 -22.96 10.11
C ALA A 147 -22.58 -22.44 10.95
N GLY A 148 -22.84 -21.13 10.96
CA GLY A 148 -23.95 -20.53 11.71
C GLY A 148 -23.67 -20.30 13.21
N GLU A 149 -22.44 -20.57 13.67
CA GLU A 149 -22.05 -20.61 15.08
C GLU A 149 -21.82 -19.22 15.72
N LEU A 150 -21.69 -18.19 14.89
CA LEU A 150 -21.50 -16.82 15.38
C LEU A 150 -22.85 -16.15 15.68
N GLN A 151 -23.01 -15.73 16.93
CA GLN A 151 -24.15 -14.96 17.43
C GLN A 151 -23.71 -13.89 18.44
N GLY A 152 -24.56 -12.90 18.68
CA GLY A 152 -24.34 -11.87 19.70
C GLY A 152 -23.01 -11.12 19.52
N GLY A 153 -22.26 -11.00 20.62
CA GLY A 153 -20.97 -10.29 20.63
C GLY A 153 -19.90 -10.92 19.74
N ARG A 154 -19.89 -12.25 19.59
CA ARG A 154 -18.95 -12.96 18.70
C ARG A 154 -19.18 -12.57 17.24
N LEU A 155 -20.45 -12.45 16.85
CA LEU A 155 -20.83 -12.03 15.49
C LEU A 155 -20.53 -10.55 15.22
N GLU A 156 -20.76 -9.67 16.21
CA GLU A 156 -20.35 -8.25 16.11
C GLU A 156 -18.83 -8.12 15.94
N LEU A 157 -18.05 -8.82 16.76
CA LEU A 157 -16.59 -8.79 16.66
C LEU A 157 -16.09 -9.30 15.31
N ALA A 158 -16.66 -10.41 14.82
CA ALA A 158 -16.35 -10.95 13.51
C ALA A 158 -16.65 -9.95 12.38
N ALA A 159 -17.81 -9.29 12.43
CA ALA A 159 -18.19 -8.27 11.47
C ALA A 159 -17.13 -7.16 11.40
N ARG A 160 -16.70 -6.65 12.56
CA ARG A 160 -15.76 -5.53 12.59
C ARG A 160 -14.35 -5.93 12.17
N LEU A 161 -13.86 -7.10 12.59
CA LEU A 161 -12.54 -7.60 12.18
C LEU A 161 -12.47 -7.78 10.66
N LEU A 162 -13.50 -8.39 10.07
CA LEU A 162 -13.57 -8.57 8.62
C LEU A 162 -13.71 -7.24 7.88
N GLU A 163 -14.52 -6.31 8.38
CA GLU A 163 -14.61 -4.94 7.83
C GLU A 163 -13.28 -4.18 7.92
N GLY A 164 -12.50 -4.37 8.99
CA GLY A 164 -11.14 -3.84 9.13
C GLY A 164 -10.24 -4.36 8.01
N HIS A 165 -10.21 -5.68 7.80
CA HIS A 165 -9.42 -6.27 6.72
C HIS A 165 -9.90 -5.85 5.32
N VAL A 166 -11.20 -5.61 5.12
CA VAL A 166 -11.70 -5.01 3.86
C VAL A 166 -11.07 -3.63 3.64
N LYS A 167 -11.00 -2.78 4.67
CA LYS A 167 -10.40 -1.45 4.56
C LYS A 167 -8.91 -1.55 4.25
N ASP A 168 -8.19 -2.41 4.95
CA ASP A 168 -6.75 -2.63 4.73
C ASP A 168 -6.48 -3.17 3.32
N ALA A 169 -7.29 -4.13 2.86
CA ALA A 169 -7.22 -4.67 1.51
C ALA A 169 -7.47 -3.62 0.42
N ARG A 170 -8.47 -2.75 0.62
CA ARG A 170 -8.75 -1.62 -0.29
C ARG A 170 -7.60 -0.62 -0.30
N PHE A 171 -7.04 -0.30 0.86
CA PHE A 171 -5.89 0.58 0.96
C PHE A 171 -4.67 -0.01 0.23
N ALA A 172 -4.34 -1.28 0.48
CA ALA A 172 -3.25 -1.98 -0.20
C ALA A 172 -3.46 -2.04 -1.72
N ALA A 173 -4.69 -2.35 -2.17
CA ALA A 173 -5.03 -2.34 -3.60
C ALA A 173 -4.89 -0.93 -4.21
N SER A 174 -5.22 0.12 -3.47
CA SER A 174 -5.06 1.52 -3.91
C SER A 174 -3.59 1.94 -3.97
N ALA A 175 -2.76 1.52 -3.00
CA ALA A 175 -1.32 1.78 -2.97
C ALA A 175 -0.63 1.05 -4.12
N HIS A 176 -0.90 -0.23 -4.31
CA HIS A 176 -0.40 -0.99 -5.47
C HIS A 176 -0.85 -0.36 -6.79
N ARG A 177 -2.06 0.20 -6.85
CA ARG A 177 -2.52 0.95 -8.03
C ARG A 177 -1.76 2.25 -8.22
N ALA A 178 -1.37 2.94 -7.15
CA ALA A 178 -0.59 4.17 -7.22
C ALA A 178 0.85 3.90 -7.71
N ASP A 179 1.51 2.88 -7.16
CA ASP A 179 2.84 2.46 -7.59
C ASP A 179 2.83 1.99 -9.05
N PHE A 180 1.85 1.13 -9.40
CA PHE A 180 1.63 0.72 -10.78
C PHE A 180 1.39 1.93 -11.70
N ARG A 181 0.63 2.94 -11.26
CA ARG A 181 0.39 4.15 -12.04
C ARG A 181 1.67 4.96 -12.22
N ALA A 182 2.49 5.12 -11.18
CA ALA A 182 3.76 5.83 -11.29
C ALA A 182 4.70 5.16 -12.31
N ASP A 183 4.78 3.82 -12.29
CA ASP A 183 5.54 3.05 -13.27
C ASP A 183 4.98 3.22 -14.69
N GLN A 184 3.65 3.14 -14.85
CA GLN A 184 3.01 3.35 -16.14
C GLN A 184 3.19 4.78 -16.67
N GLU A 185 3.16 5.78 -15.81
CA GLU A 185 3.42 7.16 -16.21
C GLU A 185 4.85 7.35 -16.73
N ASN A 186 5.83 6.70 -16.11
CA ASN A 186 7.21 6.69 -16.61
C ASN A 186 7.31 6.01 -17.98
N GLU A 187 6.56 4.93 -18.19
CA GLU A 187 6.47 4.25 -19.49
C GLU A 187 5.79 5.12 -20.57
N VAL A 188 4.75 5.87 -20.22
CA VAL A 188 4.12 6.87 -21.11
C VAL A 188 5.12 7.98 -21.47
N ARG A 189 5.82 8.56 -20.48
CA ARG A 189 6.86 9.59 -20.71
C ARG A 189 7.95 9.06 -21.62
N ARG A 190 8.43 7.82 -21.38
CA ARG A 190 9.42 7.16 -22.24
C ARG A 190 8.94 7.07 -23.67
N ALA A 191 7.72 6.61 -23.89
CA ALA A 191 7.15 6.48 -25.23
C ALA A 191 7.10 7.84 -25.94
N LEU A 192 6.61 8.88 -25.27
CA LEU A 192 6.53 10.24 -25.83
C LEU A 192 7.90 10.83 -26.15
N PHE A 193 8.86 10.75 -25.23
CA PHE A 193 10.22 11.20 -25.51
C PHE A 193 10.83 10.45 -26.68
N CYS A 194 10.58 9.14 -26.83
CA CYS A 194 10.99 8.40 -28.03
C CYS A 194 10.34 8.94 -29.32
N TYR A 195 9.05 9.30 -29.31
CA TYR A 195 8.39 9.91 -30.47
C TYR A 195 9.00 11.28 -30.80
N LEU A 196 9.18 12.13 -29.80
CA LEU A 196 9.76 13.47 -29.96
C LEU A 196 11.24 13.43 -30.38
N LEU A 197 12.03 12.51 -29.82
CA LEU A 197 13.44 12.37 -30.18
C LEU A 197 13.62 12.01 -31.66
N ARG A 198 12.73 11.18 -32.23
CA ARG A 198 12.79 10.83 -33.66
C ARG A 198 12.66 12.05 -34.56
N SER A 199 11.88 13.07 -34.17
CA SER A 199 11.76 14.31 -34.97
C SER A 199 12.89 15.30 -34.74
N CYS A 200 13.73 15.11 -33.72
CA CYS A 200 14.84 16.01 -33.37
C CYS A 200 16.24 15.46 -33.72
N GLN A 201 16.36 14.18 -34.10
CA GLN A 201 17.66 13.52 -34.33
C GLN A 201 18.52 14.12 -35.44
N ASP A 202 17.89 14.83 -36.38
CA ASP A 202 18.55 15.46 -37.52
C ASP A 202 18.48 17.00 -37.44
N HIS A 203 18.17 17.55 -36.26
CA HIS A 203 18.10 18.98 -36.08
C HIS A 203 19.49 19.61 -36.28
N PRO A 204 19.66 20.56 -37.23
CA PRO A 204 20.97 20.99 -37.70
C PRO A 204 21.80 21.73 -36.65
N ARG A 205 21.14 22.34 -35.65
CA ARG A 205 21.79 23.15 -34.61
C ARG A 205 21.89 22.48 -33.25
N ALA A 206 21.16 21.38 -33.02
CA ALA A 206 21.10 20.77 -31.70
C ALA A 206 22.31 19.84 -31.50
N LYS A 207 23.04 20.05 -30.41
CA LYS A 207 24.13 19.18 -29.98
C LYS A 207 23.75 18.33 -28.77
N VAL A 208 22.71 18.75 -28.05
CA VAL A 208 22.20 18.10 -26.84
C VAL A 208 20.67 18.18 -26.79
N VAL A 209 20.04 17.22 -26.14
CA VAL A 209 18.61 17.23 -25.86
C VAL A 209 18.39 17.21 -24.35
N PHE A 210 17.54 18.10 -23.85
CA PHE A 210 17.12 18.16 -22.46
C PHE A 210 15.72 17.58 -22.32
N LEU A 211 15.50 16.72 -21.32
CA LEU A 211 14.18 16.19 -21.00
C LEU A 211 13.60 16.92 -19.78
N SER A 212 12.32 17.26 -19.84
CA SER A 212 11.59 17.93 -18.76
C SER A 212 10.22 17.31 -18.52
N GLU A 213 9.86 17.12 -17.25
CA GLU A 213 8.51 16.79 -16.82
C GLU A 213 7.72 18.06 -16.47
N GLY A 214 6.62 18.30 -17.16
CA GLY A 214 5.82 19.52 -17.07
C GLY A 214 5.97 20.36 -18.32
N ASP A 215 6.78 21.42 -18.24
CA ASP A 215 7.06 22.35 -19.34
C ASP A 215 8.56 22.70 -19.41
N ILE A 216 8.91 23.77 -20.11
CA ILE A 216 10.30 24.23 -20.25
C ILE A 216 10.96 24.66 -18.93
N HIS A 217 10.18 24.86 -17.87
CA HIS A 217 10.63 25.15 -16.50
C HIS A 217 10.23 24.03 -15.52
N GLY A 218 9.95 22.85 -16.06
CA GLY A 218 9.50 21.68 -15.33
C GLY A 218 10.58 21.06 -14.43
N ARG A 219 10.33 19.81 -14.06
CA ARG A 219 11.23 19.03 -13.20
C ARG A 219 12.08 18.09 -14.02
N ASP A 220 13.20 17.68 -13.46
CA ASP A 220 14.00 16.60 -14.01
C ASP A 220 13.21 15.30 -14.02
N PRO A 221 13.28 14.52 -15.12
CA PRO A 221 12.74 13.18 -15.10
C PRO A 221 13.54 12.26 -14.17
N CYS A 222 12.90 11.20 -13.69
CA CYS A 222 13.55 10.25 -12.77
C CYS A 222 14.74 9.50 -13.41
N ASP A 223 15.68 9.07 -12.58
CA ASP A 223 16.91 8.39 -13.02
C ASP A 223 16.66 7.12 -13.83
N SER A 224 15.59 6.37 -13.50
CA SER A 224 15.22 5.16 -14.24
C SER A 224 14.84 5.49 -15.68
N LEU A 225 14.10 6.57 -15.90
CA LEU A 225 13.75 7.05 -17.24
C LEU A 225 14.99 7.52 -18.00
N MET A 226 15.86 8.30 -17.35
CA MET A 226 17.10 8.80 -17.97
C MET A 226 18.03 7.66 -18.42
N LYS A 227 18.09 6.54 -17.67
CA LYS A 227 18.88 5.36 -18.05
C LYS A 227 18.42 4.73 -19.37
N CYS A 228 17.14 4.80 -19.73
CA CYS A 228 16.61 4.26 -20.99
C CYS A 228 17.17 4.97 -22.23
N PHE A 229 17.71 6.17 -22.07
CA PHE A 229 18.19 7.01 -23.14
C PHE A 229 19.73 7.00 -23.30
N LYS A 230 20.43 6.13 -22.56
CA LYS A 230 21.86 5.91 -22.71
C LYS A 230 22.16 5.37 -24.11
N GLY A 231 23.08 6.02 -24.83
CA GLY A 231 23.47 5.64 -26.19
C GLY A 231 22.60 6.25 -27.29
N ALA A 232 21.71 7.19 -26.97
CA ALA A 232 21.06 8.00 -28.00
C ALA A 232 22.09 8.77 -28.84
N LYS A 233 21.76 9.01 -30.11
CA LYS A 233 22.62 9.71 -31.09
C LYS A 233 23.04 11.11 -30.61
N LEU A 234 22.10 11.86 -30.04
CA LEU A 234 22.38 13.11 -29.35
C LEU A 234 22.49 12.83 -27.85
N PRO A 235 23.47 13.42 -27.14
CA PRO A 235 23.51 13.42 -25.69
C PRO A 235 22.18 13.88 -25.09
N ILE A 236 21.66 13.09 -24.15
CA ILE A 236 20.41 13.39 -23.43
C ILE A 236 20.76 13.79 -21.99
N ARG A 237 20.20 14.92 -21.55
CA ARG A 237 20.45 15.56 -20.25
C ARG A 237 19.14 15.93 -19.55
N THR A 238 19.19 16.22 -18.27
CA THR A 238 18.02 16.70 -17.52
C THR A 238 17.85 18.22 -17.67
N ILE A 239 16.64 18.74 -17.45
CA ILE A 239 16.36 20.17 -17.58
C ILE A 239 17.18 21.04 -16.60
N SER A 240 17.55 20.53 -15.42
CA SER A 240 18.44 21.22 -14.47
C SER A 240 19.86 21.44 -14.98
N GLN A 241 20.28 20.67 -15.99
CA GLN A 241 21.56 20.83 -16.68
C GLN A 241 21.45 21.79 -17.88
N CYS A 242 20.24 22.27 -18.18
CA CYS A 242 20.02 23.33 -19.15
C CYS A 242 20.31 24.70 -18.51
N SER A 243 20.85 25.60 -19.31
CA SER A 243 20.98 27.01 -19.03
C SER A 243 20.31 27.81 -20.15
N PRO A 244 19.65 28.93 -19.84
CA PRO A 244 19.13 29.80 -20.87
C PRO A 244 20.31 30.49 -21.57
N LEU A 245 20.48 30.22 -22.87
CA LEU A 245 21.32 31.03 -23.75
C LEU A 245 20.47 32.13 -24.37
N PRO A 246 21.08 33.20 -24.92
CA PRO A 246 20.34 34.20 -25.70
C PRO A 246 19.51 33.51 -26.79
N ALA A 247 18.19 33.53 -26.60
CA ALA A 247 17.18 32.94 -27.45
C ALA A 247 17.17 31.39 -27.60
N GLN A 248 17.96 30.58 -26.89
CA GLN A 248 17.95 29.11 -27.06
C GLN A 248 18.33 28.34 -25.78
N ALA A 249 18.14 27.01 -25.76
CA ALA A 249 18.63 26.16 -24.67
C ALA A 249 20.11 25.88 -24.86
N GLY A 250 20.87 25.86 -23.77
CA GLY A 250 22.29 25.48 -23.80
C GLY A 250 22.69 24.59 -22.64
N ASP A 251 23.59 23.66 -22.89
CA ASP A 251 24.17 22.82 -21.84
C ASP A 251 24.99 23.70 -20.89
N LYS A 252 24.68 23.64 -19.59
CA LYS A 252 25.28 24.51 -18.57
C LYS A 252 26.79 24.30 -18.42
N ALA A 253 27.29 23.10 -18.72
CA ALA A 253 28.70 22.76 -18.55
C ALA A 253 29.53 23.13 -19.78
N THR A 254 28.97 22.97 -20.98
CA THR A 254 29.70 23.10 -22.25
C THR A 254 29.33 24.33 -23.07
N GLY A 255 28.17 24.93 -22.80
CA GLY A 255 27.59 26.00 -23.60
C GLY A 255 27.01 25.55 -24.94
N GLU A 256 26.98 24.24 -25.21
CA GLU A 256 26.49 23.71 -26.48
C GLU A 256 24.98 23.93 -26.65
N PRO A 257 24.51 24.31 -27.85
CA PRO A 257 23.09 24.52 -28.13
C PRO A 257 22.30 23.22 -28.05
N GLY A 258 21.09 23.29 -27.49
CA GLY A 258 20.21 22.13 -27.36
C GLY A 258 18.74 22.42 -27.62
N ILE A 259 17.94 21.36 -27.48
CA ILE A 259 16.48 21.38 -27.56
C ILE A 259 15.91 20.84 -26.25
N ILE A 260 14.87 21.48 -25.72
CA ILE A 260 14.12 20.95 -24.59
C ILE A 260 12.93 20.15 -25.12
N LEU A 261 12.84 18.88 -24.77
CA LEU A 261 11.64 18.08 -24.92
C LEU A 261 10.89 18.06 -23.60
N TRP A 262 9.58 18.29 -23.64
CA TRP A 262 8.77 18.35 -22.43
C TRP A 262 7.52 17.49 -22.58
N VAL A 263 7.06 16.94 -21.45
CA VAL A 263 5.83 16.16 -21.34
C VAL A 263 5.02 16.70 -20.16
N ARG A 264 3.83 17.26 -20.43
CA ARG A 264 2.90 17.80 -19.40
C ARG A 264 2.34 16.67 -18.51
N PRO A 265 1.65 17.01 -17.40
CA PRO A 265 0.97 16.02 -16.57
C PRO A 265 0.08 15.07 -17.38
N ILE A 266 0.15 13.79 -17.07
CA ILE A 266 -0.58 12.73 -17.78
C ILE A 266 -2.01 12.68 -17.24
N LYS A 267 -2.99 12.79 -18.14
CA LYS A 267 -4.41 12.64 -17.81
C LYS A 267 -4.87 11.24 -18.19
N TRP A 268 -5.18 10.44 -17.18
CA TRP A 268 -5.78 9.11 -17.38
C TRP A 268 -7.23 9.24 -17.83
N VAL A 269 -7.54 8.76 -19.03
CA VAL A 269 -8.91 8.69 -19.55
C VAL A 269 -9.53 7.35 -19.16
N GLU A 270 -8.78 6.27 -19.33
CA GLU A 270 -9.17 4.90 -18.97
C GLU A 270 -7.98 4.19 -18.31
N THR A 271 -8.10 2.89 -18.00
CA THR A 271 -7.00 2.13 -17.36
C THR A 271 -5.82 1.92 -18.31
N ASP A 272 -6.07 1.87 -19.61
CA ASP A 272 -5.11 1.62 -20.68
C ASP A 272 -5.08 2.77 -21.72
N CYS A 273 -5.70 3.92 -21.42
CA CYS A 273 -5.75 5.09 -22.30
C CYS A 273 -5.40 6.37 -21.54
N VAL A 274 -4.50 7.18 -22.10
CA VAL A 274 -4.07 8.46 -21.55
C VAL A 274 -4.10 9.57 -22.60
N GLU A 275 -4.35 10.79 -22.12
CA GLU A 275 -4.21 12.05 -22.85
C GLU A 275 -3.07 12.86 -22.23
N VAL A 276 -2.23 13.45 -23.08
CA VAL A 276 -1.03 14.15 -22.63
C VAL A 276 -0.56 15.14 -23.68
N GLU A 277 -0.26 16.35 -23.25
CA GLU A 277 0.40 17.34 -24.10
C GLU A 277 1.92 17.15 -23.99
N ALA A 278 2.60 17.10 -25.13
CA ALA A 278 4.05 16.99 -25.17
C ALA A 278 4.59 17.76 -26.37
N GLY A 279 5.81 18.24 -26.26
CA GLY A 279 6.35 19.12 -27.29
C GLY A 279 7.84 19.35 -27.15
N ARG A 280 8.30 20.34 -27.91
CA ARG A 280 9.69 20.76 -27.93
C ARG A 280 9.82 22.28 -27.91
N TRP A 281 10.94 22.73 -27.39
CA TRP A 281 11.37 24.12 -27.43
C TRP A 281 12.82 24.16 -27.91
N GLU A 282 13.03 24.77 -29.07
CA GLU A 282 14.33 24.88 -29.74
C GLU A 282 14.95 26.25 -29.46
N HIS A 283 14.14 27.31 -29.61
CA HIS A 283 14.54 28.70 -29.38
C HIS A 283 13.31 29.60 -29.15
N GLY A 284 13.54 30.90 -28.91
CA GLY A 284 12.48 31.87 -28.57
C GLY A 284 11.37 32.08 -29.61
N LEU A 285 11.50 31.51 -30.81
CA LEU A 285 10.53 31.54 -31.93
C LEU A 285 10.38 30.15 -32.57
N GLY A 286 10.77 29.11 -31.83
CA GLY A 286 10.84 27.74 -32.32
C GLY A 286 10.34 26.83 -31.23
N ALA A 287 9.02 26.81 -31.06
CA ALA A 287 8.36 25.95 -30.09
C ALA A 287 7.20 25.21 -30.76
N SER A 288 7.05 23.94 -30.42
CA SER A 288 5.84 23.22 -30.78
C SER A 288 5.32 22.34 -29.66
N GLY A 289 4.01 22.17 -29.62
CA GLY A 289 3.33 21.32 -28.67
C GLY A 289 2.20 20.57 -29.36
N THR A 290 2.01 19.32 -28.98
CA THR A 290 1.04 18.42 -29.60
C THR A 290 0.25 17.70 -28.51
N HIS A 291 -1.05 17.55 -28.72
CA HIS A 291 -1.88 16.73 -27.84
C HIS A 291 -1.87 15.27 -28.32
N TRP A 292 -1.41 14.38 -27.45
CA TRP A 292 -1.28 12.96 -27.73
C TRP A 292 -2.33 12.16 -26.98
N ARG A 293 -2.96 11.22 -27.69
CA ARG A 293 -3.69 10.12 -27.08
C ARG A 293 -2.88 8.83 -27.23
N LEU A 294 -2.55 8.19 -26.10
CA LEU A 294 -1.83 6.93 -26.10
C LEU A 294 -2.70 5.81 -25.54
N VAL A 295 -2.60 4.63 -26.13
CA VAL A 295 -3.25 3.40 -25.66
C VAL A 295 -2.19 2.34 -25.41
N HIS A 296 -2.31 1.63 -24.28
CA HIS A 296 -1.42 0.53 -23.94
C HIS A 296 -1.83 -0.73 -24.69
N ARG A 297 -1.05 -1.14 -25.71
CA ARG A 297 -1.32 -2.32 -26.54
C ARG A 297 -0.10 -3.19 -26.67
N GLY A 298 -0.24 -4.48 -26.35
CA GLY A 298 0.85 -5.45 -26.47
C GLY A 298 2.06 -5.11 -25.59
N GLY A 299 1.81 -4.65 -24.36
CA GLY A 299 2.87 -4.33 -23.39
C GLY A 299 3.62 -3.03 -23.64
N ARG A 300 3.08 -2.13 -24.48
CA ARG A 300 3.69 -0.82 -24.77
C ARG A 300 2.64 0.26 -25.00
N TRP A 301 2.99 1.50 -24.69
CA TRP A 301 2.18 2.67 -25.01
C TRP A 301 2.38 3.08 -26.47
N VAL A 302 1.29 3.18 -27.22
CA VAL A 302 1.28 3.53 -28.64
C VAL A 302 0.41 4.76 -28.85
N ALA A 303 0.92 5.76 -29.58
CA ALA A 303 0.12 6.91 -29.98
C ALA A 303 -0.94 6.48 -30.99
N VAL A 304 -2.22 6.75 -30.70
CA VAL A 304 -3.36 6.41 -31.57
C VAL A 304 -4.01 7.65 -32.18
N GLU A 305 -3.84 8.80 -31.55
CA GLU A 305 -4.40 10.07 -32.00
C GLU A 305 -3.41 11.18 -31.68
N VAL A 306 -3.25 12.09 -32.63
CA VAL A 306 -2.34 13.23 -32.54
C VAL A 306 -3.16 14.44 -32.94
N LEU A 307 -3.69 15.14 -31.94
CA LEU A 307 -4.55 16.31 -32.15
C LEU A 307 -3.72 17.58 -32.07
N GLY A 308 -3.64 18.28 -33.20
CA GLY A 308 -3.17 19.67 -33.34
C GLY A 308 -1.79 19.97 -32.77
N GLU A 309 -0.84 20.29 -33.65
CA GLU A 309 0.41 20.93 -33.24
C GLU A 309 0.16 22.44 -33.15
N TRP A 310 0.33 23.05 -31.98
CA TRP A 310 0.58 24.49 -31.95
C TRP A 310 2.05 24.71 -32.27
N VAL A 311 2.33 25.68 -33.15
CA VAL A 311 3.67 26.07 -33.57
C VAL A 311 3.77 27.57 -33.35
N SER A 312 4.82 28.00 -32.65
CA SER A 312 5.11 29.39 -32.34
C SER A 312 6.53 29.77 -32.71
#